data_AF-A0A7V6LRJ8-F1
#
_entry.id   AF-A0A7V6LRJ8-F1
#
_cell.length_a   1.000
_cell.length_b   1.000
_cell.length_c   1.000
_cell.angle_alpha   90.00
_cell.angle_beta   90.00
_cell.angle_gamma   90.00
#
_symmetry.space_group_name_H-M   'P 1'
#
loop_
_entity.id
_entity.type
_entity.pdbx_description
1 polymer ?
#
loop_
_entity_poly.entity_id
_entity_poly.type
_entity_poly.pdbx_seq_one_letter_code
_entity_poly.pdbx_strand_id
1 'polypeptide(L)' 'EFFLAGASAVQIGTYSFVDPSISISIVEGIENYLMSKGFSDIKDIVGYINK' A
#
# COMPACT_ATOMS: atom_id res chain seq x y z
N GLU A 1 2.20 -4.84 2.09
CA GLU A 1 3.45 -5.63 2.04
C GLU A 1 4.24 -5.44 0.74
N PHE A 2 3.62 -5.42 -0.44
CA PHE A 2 4.34 -5.22 -1.72
C PHE A 2 5.28 -4.00 -1.74
N PHE A 3 4.86 -2.85 -1.19
CA PHE A 3 5.73 -1.68 -1.06
C PHE A 3 6.96 -1.98 -0.19
N LEU A 4 6.77 -2.61 0.98
CA LEU A 4 7.86 -3.02 1.87
C LEU A 4 8.88 -3.93 1.16
N ALA A 5 8.42 -4.78 0.25
CA ALA A 5 9.27 -5.65 -0.57
C ALA A 5 9.99 -4.94 -1.73
N GLY A 6 9.61 -3.69 -2.05
CA GLY A 6 10.26 -2.86 -3.08
C GLY A 6 9.37 -2.49 -4.28
N ALA A 7 8.08 -2.80 -4.26
CA ALA A 7 7.19 -2.40 -5.34
C ALA A 7 6.99 -0.87 -5.35
N SER A 8 7.07 -0.24 -6.54
CA SER A 8 6.76 1.18 -6.72
C SER A 8 5.26 1.45 -6.94
N ALA A 9 4.52 0.43 -7.35
CA ALA A 9 3.08 0.46 -7.58
C ALA A 9 2.49 -0.96 -7.41
N VAL A 10 1.20 -1.04 -7.14
CA VAL A 10 0.48 -2.32 -6.96
C VAL A 10 -0.83 -2.27 -7.74
N GLN A 11 -1.13 -3.34 -8.47
CA GLN A 11 -2.40 -3.52 -9.16
C GLN A 11 -3.26 -4.55 -8.43
N ILE A 12 -4.57 -4.28 -8.35
CA ILE A 12 -5.55 -5.21 -7.78
C ILE A 12 -6.43 -5.75 -8.92
N GLY A 13 -6.26 -7.04 -9.22
CA GLY A 13 -7.02 -7.73 -10.27
C GLY A 13 -8.28 -8.38 -9.71
N THR A 14 -8.14 -9.59 -9.16
CA THR A 14 -9.25 -10.47 -8.76
C THR A 14 -10.34 -9.77 -7.93
N TYR A 15 -9.97 -9.00 -6.92
CA TYR A 15 -10.96 -8.36 -6.04
C TYR A 15 -11.63 -7.14 -6.67
N SER A 16 -10.99 -6.49 -7.65
CA SER A 16 -11.60 -5.36 -8.38
C SER A 16 -12.84 -5.79 -9.18
N PHE A 17 -12.91 -7.07 -9.58
CA PHE A 17 -14.11 -7.64 -10.22
C PHE A 17 -15.25 -7.95 -9.25
N VAL A 18 -14.94 -8.11 -7.96
CA VAL A 18 -15.94 -8.30 -6.89
C VAL A 18 -16.42 -6.94 -6.39
N ASP A 19 -15.48 -6.03 -6.16
CA ASP A 19 -15.70 -4.66 -5.73
C ASP A 19 -14.83 -3.69 -6.55
N PRO A 20 -15.39 -3.02 -7.56
CA PRO A 20 -14.67 -2.03 -8.37
C PRO A 20 -14.15 -0.82 -7.57
N SER A 21 -14.69 -0.57 -6.37
CA SER A 21 -14.32 0.57 -5.52
C SER A 21 -13.21 0.26 -4.51
N ILE A 22 -12.76 -1.00 -4.44
CA ILE A 22 -11.80 -1.49 -3.42
C ILE A 22 -10.52 -0.64 -3.30
N SER A 23 -10.10 0.00 -4.39
CA SER A 23 -8.92 0.87 -4.43
C SER A 23 -9.00 2.00 -3.40
N ILE A 24 -10.20 2.53 -3.11
CA ILE A 24 -10.38 3.61 -2.13
C ILE A 24 -10.04 3.11 -0.72
N SER A 25 -10.64 1.98 -0.31
CA SER A 25 -10.39 1.36 1.00
C SER A 25 -8.94 0.93 1.17
N ILE A 26 -8.28 0.50 0.10
CA ILE A 26 -6.85 0.17 0.13
C ILE A 26 -6.00 1.41 0.38
N VAL A 27 -6.30 2.54 -0.26
CA VAL A 27 -5.58 3.81 -0.02
C VAL A 27 -5.73 4.25 1.44
N GLU A 28 -6.94 4.25 1.98
CA GLU A 28 -7.19 4.59 3.39
C GLU A 28 -6.43 3.64 4.35
N GLY A 29 -6.42 2.34 4.05
CA GLY A 29 -5.66 1.35 4.82
C GLY A 29 -4.16 1.60 4.79
N ILE A 30 -3.62 2.01 3.64
CA ILE A 30 -2.20 2.37 3.47
C ILE A 30 -1.87 3.63 4.28
N GLU A 31 -2.69 4.68 4.18
CA GLU A 31 -2.50 5.93 4.94
C GLU A 31 -2.50 5.67 6.44
N ASN A 32 -3.48 4.91 6.94
CA ASN A 32 -3.57 4.53 8.35
C ASN A 32 -2.35 3.73 8.80
N TYR A 33 -1.88 2.79 7.98
CA TYR A 33 -0.67 2.02 8.26
C TYR A 33 0.56 2.94 8.39
N LEU A 34 0.77 3.86 7.44
CA LEU A 34 1.89 4.81 7.46
C LEU A 34 1.84 5.69 8.71
N MET A 35 0.68 6.29 9.01
CA MET A 35 0.49 7.13 10.20
C MET A 35 0.78 6.34 11.49
N SER A 36 0.29 5.12 11.60
CA SER A 36 0.52 4.27 12.79
C SER A 36 2.00 3.91 13.01
N LYS A 37 2.81 3.99 11.94
CA LYS A 37 4.25 3.71 11.95
C LYS A 37 5.10 4.98 11.95
N GLY A 38 4.49 6.17 11.95
CA GLY A 38 5.20 7.45 11.95
C GLY A 38 5.81 7.84 10.60
N PHE A 39 5.31 7.28 9.50
CA PHE A 39 5.72 7.67 8.14
C PHE A 39 4.73 8.66 7.53
N SER A 40 5.24 9.63 6.79
CA SER A 40 4.44 10.65 6.09
C SER A 40 4.38 10.43 4.58
N ASP A 41 5.32 9.67 4.01
CA ASP A 41 5.35 9.34 2.58
C ASP A 41 5.45 7.82 2.39
N ILE A 42 4.69 7.28 1.44
CA ILE A 42 4.75 5.86 1.06
C ILE A 42 6.16 5.45 0.59
N LYS A 43 6.91 6.38 0.01
CA LYS A 43 8.29 6.16 -0.46
C LYS A 43 9.25 5.81 0.68
N ASP A 44 8.94 6.22 1.91
CA ASP A 44 9.77 5.94 3.08
C ASP A 44 9.84 4.43 3.38
N ILE A 45 8.78 3.69 3.01
CA ILE A 45 8.66 2.26 3.27
C ILE A 45 8.94 1.38 2.04
N VAL A 46 9.19 1.96 0.85
CA VAL A 46 9.48 1.16 -0.34
C VAL A 46 10.82 0.43 -0.16
N GLY A 47 10.80 -0.90 -0.23
CA GLY A 47 11.98 -1.75 -0.08
C GLY A 47 12.51 -1.84 1.36
N TYR A 48 11.72 -1.46 2.36
CA TYR A 48 12.14 -1.40 3.76
C TYR A 48 12.65 -2.74 4.32
N ILE A 49 12.16 -3.88 3.82
CA ILE A 49 12.63 -5.21 4.30
C ILE A 49 14.02 -5.59 3.79
N ASN A 50 14.51 -4.89 2.77
CA ASN A 50 15.82 -5.14 2.14
C ASN A 50 16.87 -4.08 2.52
N LYS A 51 16.53 -3.14 3.43
CA LYS A 51 17.43 -2.15 4.02
C LYS A 51 18.11 -2.74 5.26
#